data_AF-A0AAI9GA53-F1
#
_entry.id   AF-A0AAI9GA53-F1
#
_cell.length_a   1.000
_cell.length_b   1.000
_cell.length_c   1.000
_cell.angle_alpha   90.00
_cell.angle_beta   90.00
_cell.angle_gamma   90.00
#
_symmetry.space_group_name_H-M   'P 1'
#
loop_
_entity.id
_entity.type
_entity.pdbx_description
1 polymer ?
#
loop_
_entity_poly.entity_id
_entity_poly.type
_entity_poly.pdbx_seq_one_letter_code
_entity_poly.pdbx_strand_id
1 'polypeptide(L)'
;MRIEQRLKQLAEGNPNYSLLWAQWEFDKKLLSRALNTVSRDFPHYSLHDASHSSTIITQIEKVISPNIYKLTATDCWLLLESCYWHDAGMVITNEEKKELLRDPSFHFYLEELSQNESELSKHAKEILQRKNENDIIKALSISNSLTFVLADYFRKLHADRSGHFVKEPSKINVFSPRTSLIPQRLFNFVAQIVQCHGRNPDAILELAKYNDGMDAEDYAHPRYIAALLRIGDLLDIDDGRFCPTLLANIGNVPVSSKNHQEKHASIKHLFINSEVIEIKAECEQYGAYHAQQGWFNYIQNEFDYQKRVWNEIVPDSDFRALPTIGILECRIKDYIAIDGKVPKITLNPKRVYEYITGSQIYSEKYPFVRELLQNSIDATYYKVWDELISNSSLSHDDVKDREFFINELEKYKIELLIEEYDSEEGVKFNSFIIKDFALGMDINDIRKILVVGSESVELIKKLN
;
A
#
# COMPACT_ATOMS: atom_id res chain seq x y z
N MET A 1 13.48 -23.36 21.15
CA MET A 1 12.24 -24.09 20.81
C MET A 1 11.57 -23.36 19.66
N ARG A 2 11.09 -24.05 18.64
CA ARG A 2 10.34 -23.46 17.52
C ARG A 2 8.83 -23.40 17.83
N ILE A 3 8.07 -22.49 17.22
CA ILE A 3 6.61 -22.35 17.41
C ILE A 3 5.91 -23.65 16.96
N GLU A 4 6.28 -24.19 15.80
CA GLU A 4 5.72 -25.44 15.29
C GLU A 4 6.00 -26.62 16.24
N GLN A 5 7.19 -26.66 16.86
CA GLN A 5 7.53 -27.66 17.87
C GLN A 5 6.71 -27.50 19.14
N ARG A 6 6.44 -26.25 19.56
CA ARG A 6 5.59 -25.95 20.73
C ARG A 6 4.16 -26.44 20.50
N LEU A 7 3.56 -26.15 19.33
CA LEU A 7 2.22 -26.64 19.00
C LEU A 7 2.17 -28.17 19.02
N LYS A 8 3.17 -28.83 18.41
CA LYS A 8 3.27 -30.28 18.40
C LYS A 8 3.34 -30.87 19.82
N GLN A 9 4.18 -30.32 20.69
CA GLN A 9 4.29 -30.77 22.08
C GLN A 9 2.98 -30.61 22.85
N LEU A 10 2.26 -29.50 22.66
CA LEU A 10 0.95 -29.29 23.29
C LEU A 10 -0.10 -30.27 22.74
N ALA A 11 -0.08 -30.54 21.44
CA ALA A 11 -0.97 -31.48 20.77
C ALA A 11 -0.78 -32.94 21.22
N GLU A 12 0.44 -33.34 21.59
CA GLU A 12 0.72 -34.67 22.15
C GLU A 12 0.03 -34.90 23.51
N GLY A 13 -0.23 -33.83 24.27
CA GLY A 13 -0.81 -33.90 25.62
C GLY A 13 -2.32 -33.64 25.69
N ASN A 14 -2.97 -33.15 24.61
CA ASN A 14 -4.37 -32.76 24.63
C ASN A 14 -5.08 -33.07 23.28
N PRO A 15 -6.14 -33.90 23.28
CA PRO A 15 -6.90 -34.24 22.07
C PRO A 15 -7.48 -33.05 21.32
N ASN A 16 -7.92 -31.99 22.01
CA ASN A 16 -8.44 -30.78 21.36
C ASN A 16 -7.33 -30.06 20.59
N TYR A 17 -6.12 -29.96 21.15
CA TYR A 17 -4.97 -29.35 20.46
C TYR A 17 -4.45 -30.21 19.30
N SER A 18 -4.68 -31.52 19.33
CA SER A 18 -4.35 -32.41 18.20
C SER A 18 -5.13 -32.05 16.92
N LEU A 19 -6.33 -31.47 17.05
CA LEU A 19 -7.11 -30.96 15.92
C LEU A 19 -6.45 -29.75 15.27
N LEU A 20 -5.93 -28.81 16.08
CA LEU A 20 -5.17 -27.64 15.59
C LEU A 20 -3.91 -28.08 14.85
N TRP A 21 -3.17 -29.04 15.42
CA TRP A 21 -1.98 -29.60 14.78
C TRP A 21 -2.30 -30.28 13.44
N ALA A 22 -3.35 -31.11 13.40
CA ALA A 22 -3.77 -31.78 12.17
C ALA A 22 -4.20 -30.79 11.08
N GLN A 23 -4.96 -29.76 11.45
CA GLN A 23 -5.35 -28.68 10.52
C GLN A 23 -4.13 -27.95 9.96
N TRP A 24 -3.20 -27.58 10.83
CA TRP A 24 -1.95 -26.91 10.44
C TRP A 24 -1.13 -27.76 9.46
N GLU A 25 -0.93 -29.06 9.75
CA GLU A 25 -0.15 -29.95 8.87
C GLU A 25 -0.77 -30.06 7.47
N PHE A 26 -2.10 -30.01 7.40
CA PHE A 26 -2.82 -30.04 6.13
C PHE A 26 -2.68 -28.70 5.38
N ASP A 27 -2.91 -27.59 6.07
CA ASP A 27 -2.88 -26.24 5.48
C ASP A 27 -1.49 -25.86 5.01
N LYS A 28 -0.45 -26.15 5.80
CA LYS A 28 0.94 -25.96 5.40
C LYS A 28 1.25 -26.62 4.05
N LYS A 29 0.81 -27.86 3.83
CA LYS A 29 1.05 -28.62 2.58
C LYS A 29 0.27 -28.05 1.40
N LEU A 30 -1.00 -27.71 1.60
CA LEU A 30 -1.84 -27.15 0.55
C LEU A 30 -1.38 -25.75 0.15
N LEU A 31 -1.15 -24.87 1.12
CA LEU A 31 -0.72 -23.49 0.90
C LEU A 31 0.67 -23.44 0.27
N SER A 32 1.58 -24.33 0.67
CA SER A 32 2.90 -24.39 0.02
C SER A 32 2.79 -24.62 -1.49
N ARG A 33 1.82 -25.43 -1.94
CA ARG A 33 1.57 -25.65 -3.36
C ARG A 33 0.90 -24.46 -4.03
N ALA A 34 -0.07 -23.84 -3.35
CA ALA A 34 -0.80 -22.69 -3.87
C ALA A 34 0.12 -21.46 -4.02
N LEU A 35 0.91 -21.13 -3.01
CA LEU A 35 1.81 -19.98 -2.99
C LEU A 35 2.90 -20.07 -4.05
N ASN A 36 3.34 -21.27 -4.44
CA ASN A 36 4.27 -21.44 -5.58
C ASN A 36 3.73 -20.85 -6.89
N THR A 37 2.40 -20.73 -7.04
CA THR A 37 1.78 -20.13 -8.24
C THR A 37 1.89 -18.62 -8.27
N VAL A 38 2.14 -17.95 -7.14
CA VAL A 38 2.28 -16.48 -7.04
C VAL A 38 3.39 -15.98 -7.97
N SER A 39 4.50 -16.71 -8.06
CA SER A 39 5.63 -16.41 -8.94
C SER A 39 5.27 -16.28 -10.42
N ARG A 40 4.17 -16.90 -10.88
CA ARG A 40 3.68 -16.79 -12.26
C ARG A 40 3.09 -15.41 -12.53
N ASP A 41 2.32 -14.89 -11.59
CA ASP A 41 1.55 -13.65 -11.77
C ASP A 41 2.27 -12.42 -11.21
N PHE A 42 3.24 -12.63 -10.31
CA PHE A 42 4.09 -11.61 -9.70
C PHE A 42 5.59 -11.81 -10.00
N PRO A 43 6.00 -12.11 -11.24
CA PRO A 43 7.38 -12.52 -11.54
C PRO A 43 8.45 -11.45 -11.29
N HIS A 44 8.05 -10.18 -11.13
CA HIS A 44 8.91 -9.01 -10.87
C HIS A 44 8.91 -8.57 -9.40
N TYR A 45 8.15 -9.25 -8.54
CA TYR A 45 8.22 -9.07 -7.09
C TYR A 45 9.22 -10.06 -6.49
N SER A 46 9.52 -9.87 -5.20
CA SER A 46 10.20 -10.92 -4.45
C SER A 46 9.38 -12.22 -4.43
N LEU A 47 10.00 -13.34 -4.11
CA LEU A 47 9.34 -14.62 -3.88
C LEU A 47 8.40 -14.48 -2.68
N HIS A 48 7.14 -14.84 -2.88
CA HIS A 48 6.09 -14.95 -1.84
C HIS A 48 5.58 -16.40 -1.82
N ASP A 49 6.51 -17.35 -1.76
CA ASP A 49 6.23 -18.78 -1.65
C ASP A 49 6.32 -19.27 -0.20
N ALA A 50 6.24 -20.59 0.03
CA ALA A 50 6.31 -21.16 1.39
C ALA A 50 7.62 -20.85 2.14
N SER A 51 8.72 -20.54 1.44
CA SER A 51 9.99 -20.17 2.06
C SER A 51 9.90 -18.80 2.73
N HIS A 52 9.13 -17.87 2.16
CA HIS A 52 8.84 -16.57 2.75
C HIS A 52 8.08 -16.74 4.07
N SER A 53 6.96 -17.48 4.07
CA SER A 53 6.20 -17.78 5.30
C SER A 53 7.06 -18.45 6.38
N SER A 54 7.95 -19.36 5.98
CA SER A 54 8.89 -20.03 6.91
C SER A 54 9.92 -19.06 7.50
N THR A 55 10.36 -18.09 6.71
CA THR A 55 11.29 -17.05 7.15
C THR A 55 10.62 -16.10 8.12
N ILE A 56 9.40 -15.62 7.83
CA ILE A 56 8.58 -14.83 8.77
C ILE A 56 8.51 -15.50 10.13
N ILE A 57 8.13 -16.79 10.18
CA ILE A 57 8.05 -17.56 11.43
C ILE A 57 9.41 -17.56 12.15
N THR A 58 10.50 -17.79 11.43
CA THR A 58 11.86 -17.78 12.00
C THR A 58 12.25 -16.41 12.57
N GLN A 59 11.87 -15.31 11.91
CA GLN A 59 12.15 -13.95 12.39
C GLN A 59 11.33 -13.65 13.66
N ILE A 60 10.06 -14.05 13.69
CA ILE A 60 9.21 -13.93 14.87
C ILE A 60 9.80 -14.73 16.06
N GLU A 61 10.25 -15.95 15.82
CA GLU A 61 10.90 -16.78 16.84
C GLU A 61 12.15 -16.12 17.45
N LYS A 62 12.98 -15.47 16.62
CA LYS A 62 14.14 -14.72 17.11
C LYS A 62 13.71 -13.53 17.98
N VAL A 63 12.70 -12.78 17.54
CA VAL A 63 12.18 -11.59 18.21
C VAL A 63 11.59 -11.91 19.58
N ILE A 64 10.81 -13.00 19.71
CA ILE A 64 10.10 -13.30 20.96
C ILE A 64 10.83 -14.26 21.88
N SER A 65 12.01 -14.78 21.51
CA SER A 65 12.76 -15.73 22.33
C SER A 65 13.08 -15.17 23.73
N PRO A 66 12.89 -15.90 24.83
CA PRO A 66 12.45 -17.30 24.90
C PRO A 66 10.93 -17.47 25.01
N ASN A 67 10.10 -16.41 25.00
CA ASN A 67 8.65 -16.44 25.29
C ASN A 67 7.80 -17.38 24.40
N ILE A 68 8.39 -18.05 23.41
CA ILE A 68 7.73 -19.12 22.62
C ILE A 68 7.09 -20.17 23.55
N TYR A 69 7.68 -20.46 24.73
CA TYR A 69 7.09 -21.39 25.71
C TYR A 69 5.81 -20.88 26.37
N LYS A 70 5.56 -19.57 26.33
CA LYS A 70 4.36 -18.94 26.90
C LYS A 70 3.18 -18.96 25.93
N LEU A 71 3.43 -19.20 24.63
CA LEU A 71 2.36 -19.32 23.65
C LEU A 71 1.50 -20.52 23.97
N THR A 72 0.19 -20.30 23.94
CA THR A 72 -0.82 -21.34 24.03
C THR A 72 -0.88 -22.15 22.74
N ALA A 73 -1.66 -23.24 22.74
CA ALA A 73 -1.85 -24.04 21.53
C ALA A 73 -2.58 -23.21 20.44
N THR A 74 -3.60 -22.45 20.84
CA THR A 74 -4.31 -21.57 19.92
C THR A 74 -3.43 -20.44 19.40
N ASP A 75 -2.58 -19.81 20.22
CA ASP A 75 -1.66 -18.77 19.76
C ASP A 75 -0.66 -19.29 18.72
N CYS A 76 -0.09 -20.48 18.98
CA CYS A 76 0.82 -21.12 18.03
C CYS A 76 0.11 -21.43 16.71
N TRP A 77 -1.10 -21.96 16.76
CA TRP A 77 -1.89 -22.24 15.56
C TRP A 77 -2.25 -20.97 14.79
N LEU A 78 -2.77 -19.94 15.47
CA LEU A 78 -3.09 -18.65 14.86
C LEU A 78 -1.88 -18.04 14.15
N LEU A 79 -0.71 -18.09 14.78
CA LEU A 79 0.52 -17.54 14.21
C LEU A 79 0.99 -18.31 12.97
N LEU A 80 1.00 -19.64 13.04
CA LEU A 80 1.41 -20.50 11.92
C LEU A 80 0.47 -20.36 10.72
N GLU A 81 -0.84 -20.44 10.96
CA GLU A 81 -1.86 -20.24 9.92
C GLU A 81 -1.74 -18.84 9.31
N SER A 82 -1.64 -17.80 10.14
CA SER A 82 -1.56 -16.42 9.64
C SER A 82 -0.33 -16.21 8.76
N CYS A 83 0.84 -16.76 9.11
CA CYS A 83 2.06 -16.64 8.30
C CYS A 83 1.92 -17.29 6.91
N TYR A 84 1.20 -18.41 6.79
CA TYR A 84 1.00 -19.09 5.50
C TYR A 84 -0.20 -18.54 4.71
N TRP A 85 -1.19 -17.98 5.39
CA TRP A 85 -2.35 -17.38 4.73
C TRP A 85 -2.16 -15.92 4.32
N HIS A 86 -1.20 -15.17 4.90
CA HIS A 86 -1.13 -13.71 4.71
C HIS A 86 -0.97 -13.27 3.25
N ASP A 87 -0.29 -14.08 2.43
CA ASP A 87 -0.11 -13.86 0.99
C ASP A 87 -1.01 -14.73 0.11
N ALA A 88 -1.94 -15.51 0.67
CA ALA A 88 -2.85 -16.32 -0.13
C ALA A 88 -3.68 -15.46 -1.10
N GLY A 89 -3.93 -14.20 -0.74
CA GLY A 89 -4.53 -13.16 -1.56
C GLY A 89 -3.68 -12.71 -2.76
N MET A 90 -2.48 -13.25 -2.95
CA MET A 90 -1.69 -13.11 -4.18
C MET A 90 -1.90 -14.30 -5.13
N VAL A 91 -2.63 -15.35 -4.73
CA VAL A 91 -3.05 -16.39 -5.67
C VAL A 91 -4.20 -15.82 -6.51
N ILE A 92 -4.01 -15.77 -7.83
CA ILE A 92 -5.00 -15.23 -8.77
C ILE A 92 -5.46 -16.34 -9.71
N THR A 93 -6.76 -16.63 -9.68
CA THR A 93 -7.37 -17.57 -10.60
C THR A 93 -7.57 -16.94 -11.98
N ASN A 94 -7.67 -17.77 -13.02
CA ASN A 94 -7.97 -17.26 -14.36
C ASN A 94 -9.37 -16.65 -14.44
N GLU A 95 -10.32 -17.11 -13.62
CA GLU A 95 -11.67 -16.55 -13.61
C GLU A 95 -11.70 -15.15 -13.02
N GLU A 96 -11.01 -14.92 -11.90
CA GLU A 96 -10.85 -13.56 -11.33
C GLU A 96 -10.22 -12.59 -12.32
N LYS A 97 -9.22 -13.03 -13.10
CA LYS A 97 -8.64 -12.18 -14.16
C LYS A 97 -9.68 -11.81 -15.22
N LYS A 98 -10.49 -12.76 -15.68
CA LYS A 98 -11.53 -12.48 -16.69
C LYS A 98 -12.62 -11.56 -16.15
N GLU A 99 -13.04 -11.78 -14.91
CA GLU A 99 -14.04 -10.93 -14.23
C GLU A 99 -13.52 -9.50 -14.12
N LEU A 100 -12.31 -9.32 -13.62
CA LEU A 100 -11.66 -8.01 -13.51
C LEU A 100 -11.52 -7.32 -14.88
N LEU A 101 -11.09 -8.06 -15.91
CA LEU A 101 -10.91 -7.50 -17.25
C LEU A 101 -12.23 -7.13 -17.95
N ARG A 102 -13.36 -7.60 -17.44
CA ARG A 102 -14.71 -7.22 -17.91
C ARG A 102 -15.33 -6.11 -17.07
N ASP A 103 -14.75 -5.78 -15.92
CA ASP A 103 -15.25 -4.74 -15.02
C ASP A 103 -14.99 -3.35 -15.63
N PRO A 104 -16.04 -2.54 -15.89
CA PRO A 104 -15.89 -1.16 -16.35
C PRO A 104 -15.02 -0.30 -15.41
N SER A 105 -15.03 -0.59 -14.11
CA SER A 105 -14.23 0.12 -13.11
C SER A 105 -12.74 -0.12 -13.32
N PHE A 106 -12.36 -1.32 -13.77
CA PHE A 106 -10.98 -1.64 -14.11
C PHE A 106 -10.54 -0.95 -15.40
N HIS A 107 -11.45 -0.76 -16.36
CA HIS A 107 -11.15 0.03 -17.55
C HIS A 107 -10.86 1.49 -17.20
N PHE A 108 -11.70 2.10 -16.33
CA PHE A 108 -11.45 3.45 -15.82
C PHE A 108 -10.11 3.54 -15.07
N TYR A 109 -9.79 2.54 -14.25
CA TYR A 109 -8.49 2.46 -13.59
C TYR A 109 -7.32 2.43 -14.59
N LEU A 110 -7.43 1.71 -15.70
CA LEU A 110 -6.41 1.69 -16.76
C LEU A 110 -6.25 3.07 -17.43
N GLU A 111 -7.36 3.77 -17.70
CA GLU A 111 -7.32 5.11 -18.29
C GLU A 111 -6.63 6.11 -17.35
N GLU A 112 -7.02 6.14 -16.08
CA GLU A 112 -6.38 6.98 -15.06
C GLU A 112 -4.89 6.65 -14.93
N LEU A 113 -4.54 5.36 -14.82
CA LEU A 113 -3.16 4.91 -14.74
C LEU A 113 -2.36 5.33 -15.97
N SER A 114 -2.98 5.41 -17.14
CA SER A 114 -2.30 5.84 -18.37
C SER A 114 -1.94 7.32 -18.37
N GLN A 115 -2.66 8.18 -17.66
CA GLN A 115 -2.39 9.63 -17.62
C GLN A 115 -1.40 10.03 -16.51
N ASN A 116 -1.31 9.24 -15.44
CA ASN A 116 -0.40 9.53 -14.33
C ASN A 116 1.09 9.47 -14.72
N GLU A 117 1.98 10.16 -14.01
CA GLU A 117 3.44 10.00 -14.13
C GLU A 117 3.97 8.81 -13.31
N SER A 118 3.45 7.61 -13.57
CA SER A 118 3.89 6.36 -12.92
C SER A 118 4.69 5.47 -13.88
N GLU A 119 5.51 4.58 -13.32
CA GLU A 119 6.20 3.58 -14.14
C GLU A 119 5.24 2.60 -14.84
N LEU A 120 4.02 2.43 -14.30
CA LEU A 120 2.97 1.58 -14.86
C LEU A 120 2.16 2.26 -15.96
N SER A 121 2.26 3.58 -16.09
CA SER A 121 1.50 4.35 -17.09
C SER A 121 1.84 3.92 -18.51
N LYS A 122 3.12 3.59 -18.77
CA LYS A 122 3.54 3.03 -20.07
C LYS A 122 2.85 1.68 -20.36
N HIS A 123 2.63 0.86 -19.35
CA HIS A 123 1.97 -0.44 -19.48
C HIS A 123 0.46 -0.28 -19.68
N ALA A 124 -0.17 0.67 -18.99
CA ALA A 124 -1.56 1.04 -19.23
C ALA A 124 -1.78 1.57 -20.66
N LYS A 125 -0.93 2.50 -21.14
CA LYS A 125 -0.95 2.98 -22.53
C LYS A 125 -0.80 1.83 -23.52
N GLU A 126 0.11 0.89 -23.26
CA GLU A 126 0.34 -0.29 -24.10
C GLU A 126 -0.91 -1.17 -24.23
N ILE A 127 -1.64 -1.36 -23.12
CA ILE A 127 -2.88 -2.17 -23.07
C ILE A 127 -4.04 -1.47 -23.81
N LEU A 128 -4.16 -0.14 -23.68
CA LEU A 128 -5.24 0.65 -24.27
C LEU A 128 -5.05 0.95 -25.77
N GLN A 129 -3.82 0.85 -26.29
CA GLN A 129 -3.55 1.09 -27.71
C GLN A 129 -4.32 0.14 -28.62
N ARG A 130 -4.75 0.66 -29.79
CA ARG A 130 -5.46 -0.12 -30.80
C ARG A 130 -4.62 -1.31 -31.27
N LYS A 131 -5.29 -2.45 -31.43
CA LYS A 131 -4.68 -3.71 -31.85
C LYS A 131 -4.67 -3.78 -33.38
N ASN A 132 -3.50 -4.00 -33.96
CA ASN A 132 -3.40 -4.54 -35.31
C ASN A 132 -3.51 -6.07 -35.20
N GLU A 133 -4.47 -6.69 -35.89
CA GLU A 133 -4.84 -8.11 -35.69
C GLU A 133 -3.69 -9.11 -35.94
N ASN A 134 -2.62 -8.71 -36.61
CA ASN A 134 -1.50 -9.57 -37.01
C ASN A 134 -0.14 -9.24 -36.35
N ASP A 135 -0.08 -8.34 -35.36
CA ASP A 135 1.18 -8.00 -34.69
C ASP A 135 1.45 -8.89 -33.47
N ILE A 136 2.08 -10.04 -33.72
CA ILE A 136 2.41 -11.04 -32.69
C ILE A 136 3.45 -10.55 -31.66
N ILE A 137 4.31 -9.59 -32.04
CA ILE A 137 5.30 -9.00 -31.11
C ILE A 137 4.57 -8.09 -30.13
N LYS A 138 3.64 -7.28 -30.64
CA LYS A 138 2.78 -6.44 -29.81
C LYS A 138 1.93 -7.28 -28.86
N ALA A 139 1.45 -8.45 -29.30
CA ALA A 139 0.70 -9.36 -28.43
C ALA A 139 1.50 -9.78 -27.18
N LEU A 140 2.80 -10.09 -27.33
CA LEU A 140 3.69 -10.39 -26.21
C LEU A 140 3.88 -9.17 -25.28
N SER A 141 4.10 -7.98 -25.86
CA SER A 141 4.26 -6.73 -25.10
C SER A 141 3.03 -6.39 -24.25
N ILE A 142 1.84 -6.54 -24.84
CA ILE A 142 0.56 -6.35 -24.14
C ILE A 142 0.39 -7.39 -23.03
N SER A 143 0.73 -8.66 -23.29
CA SER A 143 0.67 -9.71 -22.26
C SER A 143 1.56 -9.41 -21.06
N ASN A 144 2.79 -8.94 -21.30
CA ASN A 144 3.70 -8.53 -20.23
C ASN A 144 3.18 -7.30 -19.47
N SER A 145 2.69 -6.30 -20.19
CA SER A 145 2.10 -5.10 -19.59
C SER A 145 0.89 -5.42 -18.74
N LEU A 146 0.02 -6.32 -19.21
CA LEU A 146 -1.13 -6.79 -18.47
C LEU A 146 -0.70 -7.54 -17.19
N THR A 147 0.37 -8.33 -17.25
CA THR A 147 0.93 -9.01 -16.07
C THR A 147 1.34 -8.00 -14.99
N PHE A 148 2.05 -6.93 -15.36
CA PHE A 148 2.48 -5.90 -14.41
C PHE A 148 1.30 -5.13 -13.80
N VAL A 149 0.32 -4.74 -14.61
CA VAL A 149 -0.86 -4.01 -14.11
C VAL A 149 -1.72 -4.89 -13.21
N LEU A 150 -1.95 -6.15 -13.58
CA LEU A 150 -2.71 -7.08 -12.73
C LEU A 150 -1.99 -7.35 -11.40
N ALA A 151 -0.67 -7.54 -11.44
CA ALA A 151 0.12 -7.72 -10.23
C ALA A 151 -0.01 -6.52 -9.29
N ASP A 152 0.17 -5.29 -9.78
CA ASP A 152 0.02 -4.08 -8.96
C ASP A 152 -1.41 -3.95 -8.38
N TYR A 153 -2.43 -4.19 -9.21
CA TYR A 153 -3.83 -4.13 -8.79
C TYR A 153 -4.13 -5.13 -7.66
N PHE A 154 -3.78 -6.40 -7.85
CA PHE A 154 -4.03 -7.42 -6.84
C PHE A 154 -3.09 -7.32 -5.63
N ARG A 155 -1.89 -6.74 -5.78
CA ARG A 155 -1.00 -6.47 -4.65
C ARG A 155 -1.61 -5.48 -3.67
N LYS A 156 -2.38 -4.49 -4.14
CA LYS A 156 -3.09 -3.55 -3.24
C LYS A 156 -4.19 -4.24 -2.43
N LEU A 157 -4.84 -5.25 -3.00
CA LEU A 157 -5.98 -5.95 -2.40
C LEU A 157 -5.59 -7.22 -1.63
N HIS A 158 -4.34 -7.69 -1.73
CA HIS A 158 -3.93 -9.02 -1.27
C HIS A 158 -4.27 -9.29 0.20
N ALA A 159 -4.01 -8.37 1.13
CA ALA A 159 -4.27 -8.59 2.55
C ALA A 159 -5.77 -8.83 2.83
N ASP A 160 -6.64 -8.01 2.23
CA ASP A 160 -8.08 -8.19 2.35
C ASP A 160 -8.55 -9.50 1.68
N ARG A 161 -8.00 -9.84 0.51
CA ARG A 161 -8.27 -11.11 -0.20
C ARG A 161 -7.82 -12.32 0.61
N SER A 162 -6.64 -12.28 1.24
CA SER A 162 -6.12 -13.33 2.11
C SER A 162 -7.09 -13.66 3.22
N GLY A 163 -7.67 -12.64 3.88
CA GLY A 163 -8.68 -12.86 4.92
C GLY A 163 -9.96 -13.53 4.40
N HIS A 164 -10.39 -13.22 3.17
CA HIS A 164 -11.51 -13.92 2.54
C HIS A 164 -11.16 -15.38 2.23
N PHE A 165 -9.95 -15.65 1.73
CA PHE A 165 -9.52 -17.01 1.40
C PHE A 165 -9.25 -17.89 2.62
N VAL A 166 -8.91 -17.32 3.77
CA VAL A 166 -8.90 -18.07 5.04
C VAL A 166 -10.28 -18.68 5.31
N LYS A 167 -11.36 -17.90 5.09
CA LYS A 167 -12.74 -18.33 5.35
C LYS A 167 -13.28 -19.24 4.24
N GLU A 168 -12.93 -18.95 2.99
CA GLU A 168 -13.40 -19.66 1.80
C GLU A 168 -12.22 -20.12 0.92
N PRO A 169 -11.44 -21.12 1.37
CA PRO A 169 -10.19 -21.50 0.72
C PRO A 169 -10.40 -22.12 -0.68
N SER A 170 -11.59 -22.67 -0.94
CA SER A 170 -11.96 -23.24 -2.24
C SER A 170 -11.98 -22.21 -3.38
N LYS A 171 -12.13 -20.91 -3.08
CA LYS A 171 -12.09 -19.83 -4.09
C LYS A 171 -10.75 -19.78 -4.84
N ILE A 172 -9.67 -20.19 -4.21
CA ILE A 172 -8.34 -20.32 -4.82
C ILE A 172 -7.93 -21.78 -5.07
N ASN A 173 -8.91 -22.69 -5.14
CA ASN A 173 -8.71 -24.13 -5.28
C ASN A 173 -7.86 -24.77 -4.16
N VAL A 174 -7.89 -24.18 -2.96
CA VAL A 174 -7.31 -24.77 -1.75
C VAL A 174 -8.42 -25.48 -0.99
N PHE A 175 -8.43 -26.81 -1.02
CA PHE A 175 -9.48 -27.61 -0.36
C PHE A 175 -9.13 -27.90 1.11
N SER A 176 -8.80 -26.85 1.85
CA SER A 176 -8.62 -26.93 3.30
C SER A 176 -9.98 -27.05 4.00
N PRO A 177 -10.18 -28.05 4.88
CA PRO A 177 -11.47 -28.25 5.51
C PRO A 177 -11.72 -27.21 6.61
N ARG A 178 -12.89 -26.56 6.56
CA ARG A 178 -13.42 -25.73 7.65
C ARG A 178 -14.53 -26.49 8.36
N THR A 179 -14.14 -27.51 9.13
CA THR A 179 -15.09 -28.40 9.83
C THR A 179 -15.57 -27.79 11.14
N SER A 180 -16.62 -28.36 11.73
CA SER A 180 -17.08 -28.00 13.07
C SER A 180 -16.14 -28.44 14.20
N LEU A 181 -15.03 -29.14 13.90
CA LEU A 181 -14.07 -29.61 14.91
C LEU A 181 -13.23 -28.46 15.47
N ILE A 182 -12.93 -27.44 14.65
CA ILE A 182 -12.27 -26.22 15.08
C ILE A 182 -13.30 -25.09 15.04
N PRO A 183 -13.49 -24.32 16.13
CA PRO A 183 -14.47 -23.24 16.16
C PRO A 183 -14.25 -22.23 15.02
N GLN A 184 -15.33 -21.89 14.30
CA GLN A 184 -15.27 -20.93 13.18
C GLN A 184 -14.70 -19.56 13.59
N ARG A 185 -14.85 -19.17 14.86
CA ARG A 185 -14.24 -17.94 15.41
C ARG A 185 -12.72 -17.90 15.26
N LEU A 186 -12.02 -19.05 15.35
CA LEU A 186 -10.56 -19.09 15.25
C LEU A 186 -10.09 -18.81 13.81
N PHE A 187 -10.80 -19.36 12.81
CA PHE A 187 -10.56 -19.00 11.41
C PHE A 187 -10.89 -17.52 11.13
N ASN A 188 -11.92 -16.97 11.80
CA ASN A 188 -12.20 -15.53 11.70
C ASN A 188 -11.06 -14.69 12.30
N PHE A 189 -10.43 -15.14 13.39
CA PHE A 189 -9.24 -14.45 13.92
C PHE A 189 -8.06 -14.53 12.95
N VAL A 190 -7.75 -15.70 12.37
CA VAL A 190 -6.72 -15.80 11.32
C VAL A 190 -7.03 -14.82 10.19
N ALA A 191 -8.28 -14.77 9.72
CA ALA A 191 -8.71 -13.86 8.67
C ALA A 191 -8.48 -12.38 9.04
N GLN A 192 -8.85 -11.97 10.26
CA GLN A 192 -8.64 -10.59 10.72
C GLN A 192 -7.16 -10.25 10.90
N ILE A 193 -6.36 -11.19 11.41
CA ILE A 193 -4.90 -11.04 11.58
C ILE A 193 -4.24 -10.83 10.22
N VAL A 194 -4.55 -11.67 9.23
CA VAL A 194 -4.00 -11.50 7.88
C VAL A 194 -4.53 -10.25 7.19
N GLN A 195 -5.72 -9.75 7.47
CA GLN A 195 -6.16 -8.47 6.91
C GLN A 195 -5.39 -7.30 7.53
N CYS A 196 -5.10 -7.39 8.82
CA CYS A 196 -4.40 -6.36 9.58
C CYS A 196 -2.98 -6.09 9.05
N HIS A 197 -2.29 -7.06 8.44
CA HIS A 197 -0.90 -6.85 7.99
C HIS A 197 -0.78 -5.83 6.85
N GLY A 198 -1.81 -5.67 6.02
CA GLY A 198 -1.86 -4.66 4.96
C GLY A 198 -2.46 -3.32 5.38
N ARG A 199 -2.92 -3.16 6.62
CA ARG A 199 -3.56 -1.94 7.15
C ARG A 199 -2.56 -1.04 7.88
N ASN A 200 -3.03 0.13 8.30
CA ASN A 200 -2.26 0.99 9.20
C ASN A 200 -2.04 0.30 10.57
N PRO A 201 -0.94 0.61 11.28
CA PRO A 201 -0.60 -0.07 12.53
C PRO A 201 -1.67 0.04 13.64
N ASP A 202 -2.49 1.08 13.63
CA ASP A 202 -3.60 1.28 14.58
C ASP A 202 -4.70 0.23 14.47
N ALA A 203 -4.87 -0.37 13.29
CA ALA A 203 -5.80 -1.48 13.09
C ALA A 203 -5.49 -2.71 13.97
N ILE A 204 -4.27 -2.84 14.51
CA ILE A 204 -3.94 -3.90 15.49
C ILE A 204 -4.89 -3.81 16.68
N LEU A 205 -5.21 -2.61 17.16
CA LEU A 205 -6.01 -2.41 18.37
C LEU A 205 -7.50 -2.71 18.15
N GLU A 206 -7.96 -2.81 16.91
CA GLU A 206 -9.32 -3.23 16.56
C GLU A 206 -9.55 -4.74 16.80
N LEU A 207 -8.47 -5.53 16.83
CA LEU A 207 -8.54 -6.97 17.07
C LEU A 207 -8.83 -7.29 18.53
N ALA A 208 -9.36 -8.49 18.80
CA ALA A 208 -9.54 -8.95 20.17
C ALA A 208 -8.19 -9.10 20.88
N LYS A 209 -8.06 -8.49 22.07
CA LYS A 209 -6.86 -8.68 22.92
C LYS A 209 -6.81 -10.09 23.50
N TYR A 210 -7.97 -10.57 23.96
CA TYR A 210 -8.15 -11.91 24.54
C TYR A 210 -9.41 -12.57 23.97
N ASN A 211 -9.37 -13.88 23.80
CA ASN A 211 -10.53 -14.73 23.58
C ASN A 211 -10.26 -16.13 24.11
N ASP A 212 -11.31 -16.91 24.37
CA ASP A 212 -11.12 -18.33 24.66
C ASP A 212 -10.58 -19.04 23.41
N GLY A 213 -9.62 -19.95 23.63
CA GLY A 213 -8.98 -20.75 22.60
C GLY A 213 -9.77 -22.01 22.27
N MET A 214 -9.01 -23.10 22.03
CA MET A 214 -9.52 -24.40 21.64
C MET A 214 -10.02 -25.24 22.84
N ASP A 215 -9.56 -24.94 24.05
CA ASP A 215 -9.91 -25.65 25.28
C ASP A 215 -10.08 -24.69 26.48
N ALA A 216 -10.57 -25.19 27.62
CA ALA A 216 -10.98 -24.39 28.77
C ALA A 216 -9.88 -23.53 29.41
N GLU A 217 -8.62 -23.96 29.34
CA GLU A 217 -7.44 -23.21 29.83
C GLU A 217 -6.56 -22.69 28.68
N ASP A 218 -7.10 -22.67 27.46
CA ASP A 218 -6.45 -22.15 26.28
C ASP A 218 -7.02 -20.76 25.94
N TYR A 219 -6.15 -19.81 25.63
CA TYR A 219 -6.54 -18.47 25.23
C TYR A 219 -5.94 -18.12 23.87
N ALA A 220 -6.64 -17.27 23.14
CA ALA A 220 -6.22 -16.69 21.87
C ALA A 220 -5.88 -15.21 22.06
N HIS A 221 -4.76 -14.77 21.50
CA HIS A 221 -4.32 -13.37 21.54
C HIS A 221 -4.17 -12.73 20.15
N PRO A 222 -5.27 -12.51 19.39
CA PRO A 222 -5.20 -12.00 18.02
C PRO A 222 -4.40 -10.71 17.83
N ARG A 223 -4.48 -9.74 18.75
CA ARG A 223 -3.65 -8.51 18.71
C ARG A 223 -2.16 -8.82 18.70
N TYR A 224 -1.73 -9.68 19.61
CA TYR A 224 -0.35 -10.09 19.74
C TYR A 224 0.13 -10.81 18.48
N ILE A 225 -0.67 -11.73 17.95
CA ILE A 225 -0.33 -12.46 16.72
C ILE A 225 -0.23 -11.54 15.50
N ALA A 226 -1.14 -10.56 15.35
CA ALA A 226 -1.07 -9.59 14.27
C ALA A 226 0.15 -8.67 14.36
N ALA A 227 0.47 -8.21 15.57
CA ALA A 227 1.67 -7.41 15.82
C ALA A 227 2.95 -8.18 15.42
N LEU A 228 3.03 -9.46 15.78
CA LEU A 228 4.15 -10.33 15.42
C LEU A 228 4.21 -10.62 13.91
N LEU A 229 3.09 -10.91 13.26
CA LEU A 229 3.05 -11.13 11.80
C LEU A 229 3.63 -9.93 11.05
N ARG A 230 3.22 -8.71 11.42
CA ARG A 230 3.72 -7.46 10.81
C ARG A 230 5.22 -7.29 10.99
N ILE A 231 5.74 -7.55 12.19
CA ILE A 231 7.18 -7.52 12.45
C ILE A 231 7.91 -8.60 11.63
N GLY A 232 7.39 -9.82 11.62
CA GLY A 232 8.01 -10.96 10.92
C GLY A 232 8.13 -10.72 9.42
N ASP A 233 7.08 -10.20 8.79
CA ASP A 233 7.06 -9.84 7.37
C ASP A 233 8.10 -8.76 7.04
N LEU A 234 8.14 -7.67 7.82
CA LEU A 234 9.11 -6.59 7.63
C LEU A 234 10.57 -7.02 7.80
N LEU A 235 10.82 -8.00 8.68
CA LEU A 235 12.15 -8.51 8.98
C LEU A 235 12.62 -9.60 8.01
N ASP A 236 11.81 -10.03 7.05
CA ASP A 236 12.27 -10.85 5.93
C ASP A 236 12.93 -9.98 4.85
N ILE A 237 14.14 -9.52 5.18
CA ILE A 237 14.89 -8.51 4.44
C ILE A 237 16.16 -9.07 3.78
N ASP A 238 16.46 -10.35 3.98
CA ASP A 238 17.73 -10.94 3.54
C ASP A 238 17.82 -11.03 2.00
N ASP A 239 19.01 -11.40 1.51
CA ASP A 239 19.24 -11.60 0.07
C ASP A 239 18.47 -12.82 -0.49
N GLY A 240 18.57 -13.07 -1.80
CA GLY A 240 17.97 -14.26 -2.42
C GLY A 240 16.45 -14.22 -2.58
N ARG A 241 15.79 -13.14 -2.15
CA ARG A 241 14.35 -12.89 -2.29
C ARG A 241 13.86 -12.76 -3.74
N PHE A 242 14.73 -12.68 -4.74
CA PHE A 242 14.34 -12.56 -6.15
C PHE A 242 14.93 -13.73 -6.96
N CYS A 243 14.16 -14.28 -7.90
CA CYS A 243 14.62 -15.33 -8.79
C CYS A 243 15.02 -14.74 -10.16
N PRO A 244 16.33 -14.72 -10.51
CA PRO A 244 16.79 -14.20 -11.80
C PRO A 244 16.14 -14.90 -13.00
N THR A 245 15.84 -16.19 -12.88
CA THR A 245 15.16 -16.96 -13.93
C THR A 245 13.72 -16.48 -14.15
N LEU A 246 12.99 -16.13 -13.08
CA LEU A 246 11.67 -15.52 -13.22
C LEU A 246 11.76 -14.14 -13.88
N LEU A 247 12.71 -13.31 -13.44
CA LEU A 247 12.96 -11.99 -14.01
C LEU A 247 13.38 -12.05 -15.48
N ALA A 248 14.07 -13.10 -15.92
CA ALA A 248 14.43 -13.29 -17.33
C ALA A 248 13.23 -13.73 -18.20
N ASN A 249 12.19 -14.30 -17.60
CA ASN A 249 10.99 -14.76 -18.32
C ASN A 249 10.00 -13.62 -18.61
N ILE A 250 10.17 -12.48 -17.95
CA ILE A 250 9.41 -11.25 -18.17
C ILE A 250 10.33 -10.24 -18.87
N GLY A 251 9.76 -9.43 -19.77
CA GLY A 251 10.52 -8.47 -20.56
C GLY A 251 11.12 -7.33 -19.73
N ASN A 252 10.86 -6.08 -20.14
CA ASN A 252 11.40 -4.93 -19.43
C ASN A 252 10.75 -4.74 -18.05
N VAL A 253 11.40 -5.28 -17.02
CA VAL A 253 11.01 -5.18 -15.61
C VAL A 253 10.87 -3.71 -15.18
N PRO A 254 9.85 -3.35 -14.37
CA PRO A 254 9.73 -2.02 -13.76
C PRO A 254 10.99 -1.58 -13.01
N VAL A 255 11.24 -0.27 -12.95
CA VAL A 255 12.45 0.27 -12.30
C VAL A 255 12.37 0.07 -10.79
N SER A 256 11.17 0.19 -10.21
CA SER A 256 10.94 -0.11 -8.80
C SER A 256 11.35 -1.53 -8.43
N SER A 257 11.00 -2.53 -9.24
CA SER A 257 11.39 -3.93 -9.03
C SER A 257 12.90 -4.12 -9.03
N LYS A 258 13.64 -3.44 -9.92
CA LYS A 258 15.11 -3.47 -9.91
C LYS A 258 15.68 -2.83 -8.64
N ASN A 259 15.16 -1.66 -8.26
CA ASN A 259 15.54 -0.99 -7.02
C ASN A 259 15.27 -1.89 -5.80
N HIS A 260 14.15 -2.61 -5.78
CA HIS A 260 13.82 -3.58 -4.74
C HIS A 260 14.76 -4.79 -4.76
N GLN A 261 15.12 -5.33 -5.93
CA GLN A 261 16.10 -6.42 -6.00
C GLN A 261 17.47 -5.98 -5.43
N GLU A 262 17.95 -4.82 -5.87
CA GLU A 262 19.22 -4.26 -5.41
C GLU A 262 19.21 -3.92 -3.92
N LYS A 263 18.07 -3.47 -3.36
CA LYS A 263 17.93 -3.21 -1.92
C LYS A 263 18.19 -4.47 -1.09
N HIS A 264 17.62 -5.62 -1.48
CA HIS A 264 17.84 -6.88 -0.75
C HIS A 264 19.30 -7.35 -0.89
N ALA A 265 19.88 -7.23 -2.08
CA ALA A 265 21.29 -7.54 -2.31
C ALA A 265 22.27 -6.58 -1.58
N SER A 266 21.79 -5.43 -1.09
CA SER A 266 22.61 -4.42 -0.41
C SER A 266 22.91 -4.75 1.04
N ILE A 267 22.20 -5.70 1.66
CA ILE A 267 22.40 -6.05 3.08
C ILE A 267 23.82 -6.59 3.31
N LYS A 268 24.55 -5.98 4.26
CA LYS A 268 25.93 -6.36 4.65
C LYS A 268 26.03 -6.89 6.08
N HIS A 269 25.09 -6.50 6.94
CA HIS A 269 24.98 -6.96 8.31
C HIS A 269 23.50 -7.15 8.63
N LEU A 270 23.14 -8.33 9.15
CA LEU A 270 21.80 -8.67 9.58
C LEU A 270 21.89 -9.44 10.90
N PHE A 271 21.55 -8.78 12.00
CA PHE A 271 21.51 -9.38 13.32
C PHE A 271 20.17 -9.08 13.99
N ILE A 272 19.43 -10.14 14.30
CA ILE A 272 18.09 -10.07 14.89
C ILE A 272 18.03 -11.08 16.04
N ASN A 273 17.78 -10.59 17.24
CA ASN A 273 17.45 -11.41 18.40
C ASN A 273 16.35 -10.72 19.24
N SER A 274 16.08 -11.24 20.42
CA SER A 274 15.03 -10.72 21.31
C SER A 274 15.43 -9.50 22.14
N GLU A 275 16.65 -9.00 21.98
CA GLU A 275 17.16 -7.83 22.70
C GLU A 275 17.39 -6.65 21.75
N VAL A 276 17.96 -6.92 20.57
CA VAL A 276 18.38 -5.91 19.61
C VAL A 276 18.19 -6.37 18.16
N ILE A 277 17.88 -5.40 17.30
CA ILE A 277 17.89 -5.54 15.85
C ILE A 277 18.93 -4.58 15.28
N GLU A 278 19.82 -5.12 14.46
CA GLU A 278 20.85 -4.37 13.75
C GLU A 278 20.89 -4.78 12.28
N ILE A 279 20.72 -3.81 11.39
CA ILE A 279 20.75 -4.00 9.95
C ILE A 279 21.62 -2.92 9.34
N LYS A 280 22.63 -3.33 8.56
CA LYS A 280 23.44 -2.41 7.74
C LYS A 280 23.34 -2.80 6.28
N ALA A 281 23.13 -1.80 5.44
CA ALA A 281 23.02 -1.92 4.00
C ALA A 281 24.01 -0.98 3.30
N GLU A 282 24.55 -1.41 2.17
CA GLU A 282 25.37 -0.58 1.29
C GLU A 282 24.88 -0.74 -0.15
N CYS A 283 24.21 0.30 -0.64
CA CYS A 283 23.63 0.33 -1.98
C CYS A 283 24.61 0.94 -2.98
N GLU A 284 24.58 0.47 -4.23
CA GLU A 284 25.36 1.09 -5.32
C GLU A 284 24.56 2.16 -6.06
N GLN A 285 23.25 1.95 -6.20
CA GLN A 285 22.35 2.86 -6.93
C GLN A 285 21.50 3.71 -5.98
N TYR A 286 21.22 4.95 -6.40
CA TYR A 286 20.39 5.87 -5.63
C TYR A 286 18.95 5.37 -5.46
N GLY A 287 18.37 4.73 -6.48
CA GLY A 287 17.03 4.15 -6.41
C GLY A 287 16.91 3.06 -5.34
N ALA A 288 17.87 2.14 -5.30
CA ALA A 288 17.97 1.10 -4.27
C ALA A 288 18.20 1.69 -2.88
N TYR A 289 19.08 2.68 -2.74
CA TYR A 289 19.29 3.42 -1.48
C TYR A 289 17.99 4.03 -0.95
N HIS A 290 17.23 4.72 -1.80
CA HIS A 290 15.97 5.34 -1.40
C HIS A 290 14.93 4.29 -0.98
N ALA A 291 14.83 3.18 -1.73
CA ALA A 291 13.94 2.07 -1.39
C ALA A 291 14.33 1.42 -0.05
N GLN A 292 15.63 1.24 0.21
CA GLN A 292 16.15 0.66 1.44
C GLN A 292 15.92 1.57 2.66
N GLN A 293 16.19 2.87 2.53
CA GLN A 293 15.90 3.87 3.56
C GLN A 293 14.41 3.93 3.87
N GLY A 294 13.54 3.88 2.85
CA GLY A 294 12.10 3.78 3.02
C GLY A 294 11.70 2.55 3.84
N TRP A 295 12.33 1.40 3.57
CA TRP A 295 12.09 0.17 4.32
C TRP A 295 12.55 0.26 5.77
N PHE A 296 13.73 0.85 6.03
CA PHE A 296 14.22 1.07 7.40
C PHE A 296 13.33 2.03 8.19
N ASN A 297 12.82 3.09 7.55
CA ASN A 297 11.82 3.96 8.18
C ASN A 297 10.54 3.19 8.49
N TYR A 298 10.12 2.27 7.62
CA TYR A 298 8.94 1.43 7.88
C TYR A 298 9.18 0.52 9.10
N ILE A 299 10.31 -0.20 9.16
CA ILE A 299 10.69 -0.99 10.34
C ILE A 299 10.69 -0.13 11.60
N GLN A 300 11.35 1.02 11.57
CA GLN A 300 11.43 1.92 12.72
C GLN A 300 10.04 2.37 13.20
N ASN A 301 9.20 2.86 12.27
CA ASN A 301 7.86 3.33 12.58
C ASN A 301 6.95 2.22 13.14
N GLU A 302 7.03 1.00 12.58
CA GLU A 302 6.26 -0.15 13.06
C GLU A 302 6.66 -0.51 14.50
N PHE A 303 7.97 -0.63 14.77
CA PHE A 303 8.47 -0.92 16.11
C PHE A 303 8.14 0.18 17.11
N ASP A 304 8.28 1.45 16.74
CA ASP A 304 7.97 2.59 17.63
C ASP A 304 6.49 2.65 17.95
N TYR A 305 5.63 2.38 16.97
CA TYR A 305 4.19 2.26 17.21
C TYR A 305 3.88 1.13 18.18
N GLN A 306 4.31 -0.11 17.86
CA GLN A 306 3.99 -1.27 18.69
C GLN A 306 4.56 -1.17 20.10
N LYS A 307 5.77 -0.61 20.28
CA LYS A 307 6.36 -0.35 21.61
C LYS A 307 5.55 0.65 22.43
N ARG A 308 5.09 1.74 21.81
CA ARG A 308 4.27 2.76 22.48
C ARG A 308 2.95 2.19 23.01
N VAL A 309 2.33 1.27 22.27
CA VAL A 309 1.06 0.64 22.67
C VAL A 309 1.23 -0.80 23.18
N TRP A 310 2.44 -1.20 23.58
CA TRP A 310 2.77 -2.60 23.85
C TRP A 310 1.87 -3.25 24.90
N ASN A 311 1.52 -2.52 25.95
CA ASN A 311 0.62 -3.00 27.02
C ASN A 311 -0.79 -3.36 26.51
N GLU A 312 -1.23 -2.78 25.39
CA GLU A 312 -2.51 -3.09 24.74
C GLU A 312 -2.43 -4.27 23.76
N ILE A 313 -1.21 -4.66 23.36
CA ILE A 313 -0.91 -5.74 22.42
C ILE A 313 -0.57 -7.04 23.16
N VAL A 314 0.32 -6.96 24.14
CA VAL A 314 0.91 -8.13 24.80
C VAL A 314 -0.13 -8.89 25.65
N PRO A 315 -0.07 -10.24 25.70
CA PRO A 315 -1.01 -11.03 26.49
C PRO A 315 -0.98 -10.68 27.98
N ASP A 316 0.20 -10.61 28.58
CA ASP A 316 0.36 -10.24 29.99
C ASP A 316 1.73 -9.59 30.22
N SER A 317 1.93 -9.03 31.42
CA SER A 317 3.15 -8.30 31.79
C SER A 317 4.40 -9.17 31.90
N ASP A 318 4.27 -10.49 31.96
CA ASP A 318 5.41 -11.39 32.09
C ASP A 318 6.09 -11.64 30.75
N PHE A 319 5.43 -11.35 29.63
CA PHE A 319 6.06 -11.37 28.32
C PHE A 319 7.13 -10.27 28.22
N ARG A 320 8.32 -10.65 27.77
CA ARG A 320 9.37 -9.69 27.39
C ARG A 320 8.84 -8.65 26.39
N ALA A 321 9.34 -7.42 26.55
CA ALA A 321 9.14 -6.34 25.59
C ALA A 321 9.78 -6.68 24.22
N LEU A 322 9.35 -5.96 23.18
CA LEU A 322 9.96 -6.02 21.86
C LEU A 322 11.44 -5.59 21.90
N PRO A 323 12.30 -6.15 21.02
CA PRO A 323 13.71 -5.80 20.95
C PRO A 323 13.91 -4.32 20.60
N THR A 324 15.02 -3.76 21.05
CA THR A 324 15.43 -2.40 20.71
C THR A 324 15.93 -2.35 19.26
N ILE A 325 15.55 -1.31 18.52
CA ILE A 325 16.20 -1.05 17.23
C ILE A 325 17.54 -0.41 17.55
N GLY A 326 18.64 -1.17 17.36
CA GLY A 326 19.98 -0.72 17.67
C GLY A 326 20.57 0.08 16.50
N ILE A 327 20.71 -0.57 15.34
CA ILE A 327 21.29 0.03 14.15
C ILE A 327 20.38 -0.23 12.95
N LEU A 328 19.97 0.82 12.26
CA LEU A 328 19.40 0.75 10.90
C LEU A 328 20.16 1.75 10.04
N GLU A 329 21.19 1.27 9.36
CA GLU A 329 22.12 2.13 8.61
C GLU A 329 22.16 1.71 7.15
N CYS A 330 21.73 2.58 6.24
CA CYS A 330 21.90 2.36 4.80
C CYS A 330 22.85 3.43 4.26
N ARG A 331 23.93 2.97 3.64
CA ARG A 331 24.93 3.80 2.94
C ARG A 331 24.77 3.64 1.44
N ILE A 332 25.32 4.59 0.71
CA ILE A 332 25.48 4.49 -0.74
C ILE A 332 26.97 4.59 -1.07
N LYS A 333 27.44 3.65 -1.89
CA LYS A 333 28.85 3.54 -2.27
C LYS A 333 29.29 4.78 -3.04
N ASP A 334 30.48 5.30 -2.74
CA ASP A 334 31.10 6.44 -3.43
C ASP A 334 30.41 7.81 -3.27
N TYR A 335 29.36 7.92 -2.45
CA TYR A 335 28.75 9.21 -2.11
C TYR A 335 29.06 9.62 -0.66
N ILE A 336 29.24 10.92 -0.45
CA ILE A 336 29.38 11.49 0.90
C ILE A 336 27.99 11.59 1.52
N ALA A 337 27.76 10.86 2.61
CA ALA A 337 26.60 11.09 3.46
C ALA A 337 26.83 12.39 4.28
N ILE A 338 25.87 13.31 4.24
CA ILE A 338 25.82 14.50 5.12
C ILE A 338 24.80 14.18 6.20
N ASP A 339 25.21 14.23 7.48
CA ASP A 339 24.38 13.86 8.64
C ASP A 339 23.73 12.46 8.53
N GLY A 340 24.47 11.49 7.98
CA GLY A 340 23.98 10.12 7.79
C GLY A 340 22.92 9.97 6.70
N LYS A 341 22.70 11.00 5.87
CA LYS A 341 21.76 10.98 4.74
C LYS A 341 22.48 11.35 3.45
N VAL A 342 22.02 10.77 2.34
CA VAL A 342 22.47 11.21 1.01
C VAL A 342 22.03 12.66 0.78
N PRO A 343 22.90 13.52 0.23
CA PRO A 343 22.57 14.90 -0.06
C PRO A 343 21.30 14.98 -0.91
N LYS A 344 20.27 15.63 -0.37
CA LYS A 344 19.02 15.94 -1.09
C LYS A 344 18.85 17.44 -1.14
N ILE A 345 18.60 17.96 -2.33
CA ILE A 345 18.16 19.35 -2.47
C ILE A 345 16.75 19.43 -1.89
N THR A 346 16.57 20.27 -0.88
CA THR A 346 15.27 20.59 -0.30
C THR A 346 15.02 22.08 -0.41
N LEU A 347 13.76 22.46 -0.58
CA LEU A 347 13.35 23.86 -0.61
C LEU A 347 12.75 24.23 0.75
N ASN A 348 13.14 25.39 1.29
CA ASN A 348 12.52 25.91 2.50
C ASN A 348 11.14 26.49 2.13
N PRO A 349 10.01 25.95 2.66
CA PRO A 349 8.67 26.38 2.25
C PRO A 349 8.45 27.87 2.45
N LYS A 350 8.87 28.41 3.61
CA LYS A 350 8.73 29.84 3.91
C LYS A 350 9.44 30.70 2.89
N ARG A 351 10.70 30.36 2.55
CA ARG A 351 11.45 31.10 1.52
C ARG A 351 10.82 30.96 0.13
N VAL A 352 10.32 29.78 -0.22
CA VAL A 352 9.59 29.57 -1.48
C VAL A 352 8.35 30.46 -1.53
N TYR A 353 7.54 30.49 -0.46
CA TYR A 353 6.39 31.39 -0.36
C TYR A 353 6.81 32.85 -0.48
N GLU A 354 7.87 33.28 0.21
CA GLU A 354 8.41 34.65 0.10
C GLU A 354 8.85 34.99 -1.33
N TYR A 355 9.46 34.04 -2.05
CA TYR A 355 9.82 34.24 -3.46
C TYR A 355 8.59 34.32 -4.36
N ILE A 356 7.59 33.46 -4.15
CA ILE A 356 6.37 33.40 -4.97
C ILE A 356 5.48 34.62 -4.76
N THR A 357 5.34 35.06 -3.50
CA THR A 357 4.49 36.20 -3.10
C THR A 357 5.22 37.54 -3.12
N GLY A 358 6.55 37.51 -3.24
CA GLY A 358 7.38 38.71 -3.29
C GLY A 358 7.30 39.44 -4.63
N SER A 359 7.77 40.68 -4.64
CA SER A 359 7.83 41.56 -5.82
C SER A 359 8.80 41.10 -6.92
N GLN A 360 9.35 39.88 -6.80
CA GLN A 360 10.31 39.30 -7.75
C GLN A 360 9.60 38.56 -8.90
N ILE A 361 8.38 38.03 -8.68
CA ILE A 361 7.61 37.33 -9.71
C ILE A 361 6.58 38.24 -10.36
N TYR A 362 5.85 39.04 -9.56
CA TYR A 362 4.85 39.97 -10.06
C TYR A 362 5.39 41.40 -10.03
N SER A 363 5.39 42.06 -11.20
CA SER A 363 5.80 43.47 -11.33
C SER A 363 4.67 44.44 -10.98
N GLU A 364 3.42 43.96 -10.92
CA GLU A 364 2.23 44.77 -10.66
C GLU A 364 1.84 44.83 -9.17
N LYS A 365 1.00 45.81 -8.81
CA LYS A 365 0.67 46.10 -7.41
C LYS A 365 -0.36 45.15 -6.79
N TYR A 366 -1.30 44.63 -7.60
CA TYR A 366 -2.40 43.80 -7.14
C TYR A 366 -2.56 42.52 -7.98
N PRO A 367 -1.51 41.68 -8.09
CA PRO A 367 -1.55 40.46 -8.90
C PRO A 367 -2.66 39.51 -8.43
N PHE A 368 -2.93 39.46 -7.12
CA PHE A 368 -3.96 38.60 -6.54
C PHE A 368 -5.36 38.82 -7.14
N VAL A 369 -5.69 40.05 -7.57
CA VAL A 369 -6.99 40.34 -8.20
C VAL A 369 -7.09 39.62 -9.54
N ARG A 370 -6.04 39.70 -10.38
CA ARG A 370 -5.99 39.00 -11.66
C ARG A 370 -6.00 37.49 -11.44
N GLU A 371 -5.13 36.97 -10.59
CA GLU A 371 -4.99 35.52 -10.39
C GLU A 371 -6.26 34.89 -9.83
N LEU A 372 -6.91 35.52 -8.85
CA LEU A 372 -8.18 35.00 -8.32
C LEU A 372 -9.30 35.07 -9.37
N LEU A 373 -9.39 36.16 -10.15
CA LEU A 373 -10.35 36.28 -11.24
C LEU A 373 -10.11 35.22 -12.32
N GLN A 374 -8.85 35.01 -12.71
CA GLN A 374 -8.49 34.03 -13.72
C GLN A 374 -8.87 32.62 -13.25
N ASN A 375 -8.56 32.27 -12.00
CA ASN A 375 -8.95 30.99 -11.42
C ASN A 375 -10.48 30.76 -11.44
N SER A 376 -11.27 31.80 -11.12
CA SER A 376 -12.74 31.71 -11.20
C SER A 376 -13.25 31.61 -12.63
N ILE A 377 -12.61 32.29 -13.59
CA ILE A 377 -12.93 32.18 -15.03
C ILE A 377 -12.63 30.76 -15.52
N ASP A 378 -11.44 30.25 -15.22
CA ASP A 378 -10.99 28.92 -15.64
C ASP A 378 -11.91 27.83 -15.06
N ALA A 379 -12.26 27.93 -13.77
CA ALA A 379 -13.20 27.00 -13.14
C ALA A 379 -14.58 27.04 -13.83
N THR A 380 -15.05 28.23 -14.23
CA THR A 380 -16.32 28.39 -14.96
C THR A 380 -16.24 27.77 -16.35
N TYR A 381 -15.14 27.97 -17.06
CA TYR A 381 -14.89 27.37 -18.36
C TYR A 381 -14.94 25.84 -18.27
N TYR A 382 -14.27 25.29 -17.27
CA TYR A 382 -14.27 23.85 -17.03
C TYR A 382 -15.65 23.30 -16.71
N LYS A 383 -16.43 23.98 -15.86
CA LYS A 383 -17.81 23.57 -15.57
C LYS A 383 -18.67 23.55 -16.83
N VAL A 384 -18.68 24.64 -17.60
CA VAL A 384 -19.48 24.72 -18.82
C VAL A 384 -19.05 23.66 -19.82
N TRP A 385 -17.75 23.47 -19.99
CA TRP A 385 -17.22 22.45 -20.87
C TRP A 385 -17.62 21.02 -20.45
N ASP A 386 -17.54 20.70 -19.17
CA ASP A 386 -17.89 19.38 -18.62
C ASP A 386 -19.40 19.09 -18.74
N GLU A 387 -20.26 20.08 -18.47
CA GLU A 387 -21.70 19.98 -18.66
C GLU A 387 -22.08 19.76 -20.14
N LEU A 388 -21.32 20.36 -21.08
CA LEU A 388 -21.52 20.20 -22.52
C LEU A 388 -21.10 18.82 -23.03
N ILE A 389 -19.95 18.32 -22.58
CA ILE A 389 -19.47 16.97 -22.92
C ILE A 389 -20.47 15.93 -22.40
N SER A 390 -20.88 16.07 -21.14
CA SER A 390 -21.80 15.13 -20.50
C SER A 390 -23.17 15.09 -21.16
N ASN A 391 -23.63 16.20 -21.76
CA ASN A 391 -24.92 16.30 -22.44
C ASN A 391 -24.87 16.01 -23.95
N SER A 392 -23.74 15.63 -24.54
CA SER A 392 -23.59 15.24 -25.97
C SER A 392 -24.20 16.21 -27.01
N SER A 393 -24.43 17.47 -26.63
CA SER A 393 -25.17 18.46 -27.41
C SER A 393 -24.32 19.16 -28.49
N LEU A 394 -23.07 18.73 -28.66
CA LEU A 394 -22.11 19.34 -29.58
C LEU A 394 -22.44 18.95 -31.02
N SER A 395 -22.53 19.95 -31.88
CA SER A 395 -22.85 19.80 -33.30
C SER A 395 -21.68 19.32 -34.15
N HIS A 396 -20.47 19.22 -33.56
CA HIS A 396 -19.21 18.86 -34.20
C HIS A 396 -18.82 19.85 -35.31
N ASP A 397 -19.25 21.10 -35.15
CA ASP A 397 -19.01 22.25 -36.01
C ASP A 397 -18.39 23.33 -35.12
N ASP A 398 -17.07 23.52 -35.24
CA ASP A 398 -16.26 24.36 -34.34
C ASP A 398 -16.82 25.77 -34.15
N VAL A 399 -17.46 26.34 -35.18
CA VAL A 399 -18.02 27.69 -35.13
C VAL A 399 -19.27 27.71 -34.27
N LYS A 400 -20.19 26.76 -34.49
CA LYS A 400 -21.45 26.67 -33.75
C LYS A 400 -21.24 26.22 -32.32
N ASP A 401 -20.34 25.27 -32.10
CA ASP A 401 -20.02 24.76 -30.77
C ASP A 401 -19.35 25.86 -29.92
N ARG A 402 -18.54 26.73 -30.54
CA ARG A 402 -17.99 27.91 -29.87
C ARG A 402 -19.04 28.97 -29.55
N GLU A 403 -19.94 29.28 -30.47
CA GLU A 403 -21.05 30.22 -30.20
C GLU A 403 -21.95 29.70 -29.07
N PHE A 404 -22.24 28.40 -29.08
CA PHE A 404 -23.02 27.76 -28.02
C PHE A 404 -22.28 27.79 -26.67
N PHE A 405 -20.99 27.46 -26.64
CA PHE A 405 -20.16 27.54 -25.45
C PHE A 405 -20.15 28.95 -24.84
N ILE A 406 -20.00 29.99 -25.67
CA ILE A 406 -20.05 31.38 -25.22
C ILE A 406 -21.42 31.72 -24.64
N ASN A 407 -22.51 31.31 -25.28
CA ASN A 407 -23.88 31.54 -24.78
C ASN A 407 -24.13 30.85 -23.43
N GLU A 408 -23.57 29.65 -23.21
CA GLU A 408 -23.66 28.97 -21.92
C GLU A 408 -22.79 29.66 -20.86
N LEU A 409 -21.59 30.11 -21.21
CA LEU A 409 -20.72 30.87 -20.31
C LEU A 409 -21.38 32.13 -19.78
N GLU A 410 -22.13 32.87 -20.62
CA GLU A 410 -22.82 34.10 -20.22
C GLU A 410 -23.87 33.90 -19.11
N LYS A 411 -24.32 32.66 -18.88
CA LYS A 411 -25.26 32.33 -17.79
C LYS A 411 -24.58 32.30 -16.43
N TYR A 412 -23.27 32.14 -16.38
CA TYR A 412 -22.48 32.01 -15.16
C TYR A 412 -21.82 33.35 -14.82
N LYS A 413 -22.30 33.99 -13.75
CA LYS A 413 -21.75 35.25 -13.27
C LYS A 413 -20.71 35.00 -12.17
N ILE A 414 -19.60 35.72 -12.27
CA ILE A 414 -18.60 35.84 -11.20
C ILE A 414 -18.89 37.15 -10.48
N GLU A 415 -19.17 37.08 -9.18
CA GLU A 415 -19.47 38.24 -8.36
C GLU A 415 -18.20 38.74 -7.66
N LEU A 416 -17.99 40.06 -7.70
CA LEU A 416 -16.89 40.74 -7.02
C LEU A 416 -17.46 41.66 -5.95
N LEU A 417 -17.04 41.46 -4.71
CA LEU A 417 -17.48 42.24 -3.55
C LEU A 417 -16.26 42.81 -2.85
N ILE A 418 -16.30 44.11 -2.58
CA ILE A 418 -15.32 44.80 -1.75
C ILE A 418 -16.05 45.35 -0.56
N GLU A 419 -15.72 44.84 0.62
CA GLU A 419 -16.40 45.19 1.87
C GLU A 419 -15.37 45.68 2.87
N GLU A 420 -15.64 46.82 3.51
CA GLU A 420 -14.85 47.32 4.63
C GLU A 420 -15.54 46.89 5.92
N TYR A 421 -14.80 46.27 6.85
CA TYR A 421 -15.33 45.89 8.15
C TYR A 421 -14.43 46.37 9.28
N ASP A 422 -15.06 46.85 10.35
CA ASP A 422 -14.42 47.27 11.58
C ASP A 422 -14.20 46.04 12.48
N SER A 423 -12.96 45.83 12.95
CA SER A 423 -12.71 44.85 14.01
C SER A 423 -13.02 45.44 15.38
N GLU A 424 -13.26 44.56 16.36
CA GLU A 424 -13.52 44.93 17.77
C GLU A 424 -12.37 45.75 18.41
N GLU A 425 -11.17 45.73 17.81
CA GLU A 425 -10.00 46.50 18.26
C GLU A 425 -9.80 47.84 17.52
N GLY A 426 -10.77 48.27 16.70
CA GLY A 426 -10.71 49.55 15.97
C GLY A 426 -9.80 49.54 14.73
N VAL A 427 -9.34 48.37 14.28
CA VAL A 427 -8.62 48.19 13.02
C VAL A 427 -9.62 47.97 11.88
N LYS A 428 -9.50 48.76 10.81
CA LYS A 428 -10.30 48.67 9.59
C LYS A 428 -9.68 47.68 8.62
N PHE A 429 -10.46 46.67 8.21
CA PHE A 429 -10.04 45.69 7.22
C PHE A 429 -10.82 45.88 5.93
N ASN A 430 -10.13 45.76 4.79
CA ASN A 430 -10.75 45.68 3.48
C ASN A 430 -10.78 44.21 3.04
N SER A 431 -11.96 43.68 2.78
CA SER A 431 -12.18 42.37 2.18
C SER A 431 -12.31 42.52 0.67
N PHE A 432 -11.62 41.67 -0.08
CA PHE A 432 -11.87 41.46 -1.50
C PHE A 432 -12.36 40.02 -1.67
N ILE A 433 -13.62 39.86 -2.07
CA ILE A 433 -14.31 38.58 -2.14
C ILE A 433 -14.68 38.33 -3.60
N ILE A 434 -14.25 37.18 -4.13
CA ILE A 434 -14.75 36.64 -5.39
C ILE A 434 -15.68 35.48 -5.07
N LYS A 435 -16.87 35.49 -5.66
CA LYS A 435 -17.79 34.34 -5.63
C LYS A 435 -18.01 33.88 -7.06
N ASP A 436 -17.59 32.65 -7.34
CA ASP A 436 -18.01 31.92 -8.53
C ASP A 436 -18.99 30.79 -8.14
N PHE A 437 -19.76 30.35 -9.12
CA PHE A 437 -20.69 29.23 -9.00
C PHE A 437 -20.25 28.11 -9.96
N ALA A 438 -18.95 27.85 -9.99
CA ALA A 438 -18.30 26.95 -10.94
C ALA A 438 -18.23 25.50 -10.44
N LEU A 439 -17.20 24.76 -10.83
CA LEU A 439 -17.01 23.33 -10.55
C LEU A 439 -16.80 23.02 -9.06
N GLY A 440 -16.28 24.00 -8.30
CA GLY A 440 -15.89 23.81 -6.90
C GLY A 440 -14.68 22.89 -6.73
N MET A 441 -14.32 22.61 -5.48
CA MET A 441 -13.17 21.76 -5.10
C MET A 441 -13.58 20.78 -4.01
N ASP A 442 -13.07 19.55 -4.07
CA ASP A 442 -13.19 18.58 -3.00
C ASP A 442 -11.96 18.57 -2.08
N ILE A 443 -11.99 17.75 -1.03
CA ILE A 443 -10.89 17.67 -0.05
C ILE A 443 -9.57 17.21 -0.65
N ASN A 444 -9.60 16.41 -1.72
CA ASN A 444 -8.39 15.93 -2.37
C ASN A 444 -7.77 17.03 -3.23
N ASP A 445 -8.57 17.85 -3.92
CA ASP A 445 -8.06 19.03 -4.63
C ASP A 445 -7.42 20.02 -3.67
N ILE A 446 -8.07 20.30 -2.53
CA ILE A 446 -7.54 21.20 -1.51
C ILE A 446 -6.20 20.70 -1.00
N ARG A 447 -6.06 19.38 -0.77
CA ARG A 447 -4.77 18.78 -0.37
C ARG A 447 -3.69 18.96 -1.43
N LYS A 448 -4.03 18.92 -2.72
CA LYS A 448 -3.08 19.13 -3.82
C LYS A 448 -2.61 20.59 -3.91
N ILE A 449 -3.53 21.56 -3.79
CA ILE A 449 -3.22 23.00 -3.84
C ILE A 449 -2.22 23.42 -2.76
N LEU A 450 -2.19 22.72 -1.62
CA LEU A 450 -1.22 22.97 -0.55
C LEU A 450 0.21 22.54 -0.89
N VAL A 451 0.44 21.92 -2.05
CA VAL A 451 1.76 21.48 -2.52
C VAL A 451 2.16 22.30 -3.75
N VAL A 452 3.11 23.22 -3.55
CA VAL A 452 3.66 24.04 -4.65
C VAL A 452 4.28 23.15 -5.73
N GLY A 453 3.82 23.27 -6.97
CA GLY A 453 4.28 22.47 -8.10
C GLY A 453 3.59 21.11 -8.26
N SER A 454 2.43 20.90 -7.61
CA SER A 454 1.58 19.74 -7.88
C SER A 454 1.12 19.73 -9.35
N GLU A 455 1.00 18.53 -9.94
CA GLU A 455 0.42 18.35 -11.27
C GLU A 455 -0.96 19.02 -11.37
N SER A 456 -1.21 19.71 -12.49
CA SER A 456 -2.51 20.28 -12.83
C SER A 456 -3.55 19.17 -12.98
N VAL A 457 -4.78 19.38 -12.48
CA VAL A 457 -5.88 18.42 -12.61
C VAL A 457 -6.25 18.30 -14.09
N GLU A 458 -5.93 17.17 -14.73
CA GLU A 458 -6.62 16.76 -15.95
C GLU A 458 -8.07 16.44 -15.55
N LEU A 459 -9.03 17.24 -16.01
CA LEU A 459 -10.43 17.08 -15.66
C LEU A 459 -10.99 15.79 -16.23
N ILE A 460 -11.29 14.84 -15.34
CA ILE A 460 -12.59 14.16 -15.33
C ILE A 460 -13.00 13.96 -13.87
N LYS A 461 -13.83 14.86 -13.34
CA LYS A 461 -14.55 14.59 -12.09
C LYS A 461 -15.95 14.11 -12.43
N LYS A 462 -16.16 12.79 -12.35
CA LYS A 462 -17.52 12.25 -12.24
C LYS A 462 -18.09 12.67 -10.88
N LEU A 463 -19.19 13.41 -10.89
CA LEU A 463 -20.05 13.58 -9.72
C LEU A 463 -20.93 12.33 -9.54
N ASN A 464 -21.21 12.01 -8.28
CA ASN A 464 -22.15 10.96 -7.86
C ASN A 464 -23.56 11.17 -8.40
#